data_AF-A0A956VQB7-F1
#
_entry.id   AF-A0A956VQB7-F1
#
_cell.length_a   1.000
_cell.length_b   1.000
_cell.length_c   1.000
_cell.angle_alpha   90.00
_cell.angle_beta   90.00
_cell.angle_gamma   90.00
#
_symmetry.space_group_name_H-M   'P 1'
#
loop_
_entity.id
_entity.type
_entity.pdbx_description
1 polymer ?
#
loop_
_entity_poly.entity_id
_entity_poly.type
_entity_poly.pdbx_seq_one_letter_code
_entity_poly.pdbx_strand_id
1 'polypeptide(L)'
;MTEPRRLDRPRRLKLLIGGSVLAGSLLLGACSGGDDDADATASMTATMTATATETSGGSMTPMPSETAMGDMTLSSDTGAAELRAGLTHLLQEHVYLAANATHAALTGGDFDGAAAALDENTVALSEAIGSVYGDDAGGAFLELWRTHIGFFVDYTQARAAGDDAAAEEAAANLDGYREDFGAFISSANPNLSKDAVAEELVPHVESLLAVIDAQAAEDPAQWTLLREAAGHMPHAALTLAGGIAAQMPDQFDGDVMSGGSELRSGLTALLDEHVYLATLATGEALRGGDFDGAAAALDENTVALSEAIGSVYGDDAAGAFLELWRTHIGFFVEYTQARAAGDDAAAQAAAEELDGYRADFGAFLASANENFDKDTVAEDLVPHVQSVFAVIDAQAAGEPDQWTLMREAAGHMPHTASMLASGIVAQSPDQFAAAMEHGH
;
A
#
# COMPACT_ATOMS: atom_id res chain seq x y z
N MET A 1 -8.77 -44.59 30.95
CA MET A 1 -8.91 -43.39 31.79
C MET A 1 -7.52 -43.02 32.29
N THR A 2 -6.85 -42.16 31.54
CA THR A 2 -5.47 -41.73 31.74
C THR A 2 -5.50 -40.21 31.67
N GLU A 3 -5.16 -39.54 32.77
CA GLU A 3 -5.10 -38.09 32.87
C GLU A 3 -4.10 -37.48 31.89
N PRO A 4 -4.37 -36.29 31.32
CA PRO A 4 -3.38 -35.56 30.55
C PRO A 4 -2.38 -34.86 31.48
N ARG A 5 -1.09 -35.00 31.15
CA ARG A 5 0.03 -34.26 31.76
C ARG A 5 -0.18 -32.76 31.55
N ARG A 6 -0.17 -31.98 32.64
CA ARG A 6 0.09 -30.53 32.58
C ARG A 6 1.50 -30.32 32.02
N LEU A 7 1.59 -29.67 30.87
CA LEU A 7 2.84 -29.08 30.40
C LEU A 7 3.07 -27.80 31.23
N ASP A 8 4.20 -27.75 31.92
CA ASP A 8 4.68 -26.56 32.62
C ASP A 8 4.94 -25.44 31.60
N ARG A 9 4.41 -24.24 31.88
CA ARG A 9 4.72 -23.01 31.13
C ARG A 9 6.22 -22.72 31.23
N PRO A 10 6.92 -22.40 30.13
CA PRO A 10 8.28 -21.90 30.23
C PRO A 10 8.29 -20.52 30.90
N ARG A 11 9.23 -20.35 31.83
CA ARG A 11 9.51 -19.10 32.54
C ARG A 11 9.89 -18.02 31.54
N ARG A 12 9.33 -16.81 31.70
CA ARG A 12 9.77 -15.57 31.04
C ARG A 12 11.30 -15.46 31.12
N LEU A 13 11.98 -15.73 30.00
CA LEU A 13 13.41 -15.52 29.88
C LEU A 13 13.60 -14.00 29.74
N LYS A 14 14.21 -13.37 30.73
CA LYS A 14 14.65 -11.98 30.63
C LYS A 14 15.68 -11.91 29.50
N LEU A 15 15.27 -11.35 28.37
CA LEU A 15 16.16 -11.07 27.25
C LEU A 15 17.06 -9.90 27.65
N LEU A 16 18.33 -10.21 27.94
CA LEU A 16 19.43 -9.26 27.89
C LEU A 16 20.05 -9.44 26.50
N ILE A 17 19.61 -8.63 25.53
CA ILE A 17 20.31 -8.49 24.25
C ILE A 17 20.83 -7.05 24.20
N GLY A 18 22.14 -6.95 24.04
CA GLY A 18 22.89 -5.70 24.05
C GLY A 18 22.59 -4.87 22.82
N GLY A 19 22.54 -3.55 23.03
CA GLY A 19 22.40 -2.58 21.97
C GLY A 19 23.48 -2.74 20.92
N SER A 20 23.04 -2.99 19.69
CA SER A 20 23.77 -2.59 18.49
C SER A 20 23.15 -1.30 18.01
N VAL A 21 23.78 -0.21 18.42
CA VAL A 21 23.50 1.16 18.02
C VAL A 21 23.76 1.29 16.52
N LEU A 22 22.71 1.44 15.71
CA LEU A 22 22.84 2.10 14.40
C LEU A 22 22.85 3.62 14.65
N ALA A 23 24.00 4.13 15.07
CA ALA A 23 24.30 5.56 15.02
C ALA A 23 25.11 5.83 13.76
N GLY A 24 24.44 6.31 12.71
CA GLY A 24 25.07 6.99 11.58
C GLY A 24 24.94 8.49 11.77
N SER A 25 25.94 9.12 12.39
CA SER A 25 26.00 10.56 12.68
C SER A 25 26.23 11.41 11.42
N LEU A 26 25.44 12.47 11.22
CA LEU A 26 25.86 13.65 10.44
C LEU A 26 26.19 14.81 11.38
N LEU A 27 27.48 15.12 11.43
CA LEU A 27 28.06 16.27 12.13
C LEU A 27 27.94 17.52 11.27
N LEU A 28 27.20 18.51 11.77
CA LEU A 28 27.28 19.91 11.35
C LEU A 28 28.68 20.46 11.63
N GLY A 29 29.34 20.92 10.57
CA GLY A 29 30.61 21.64 10.64
C GLY A 29 30.57 22.88 9.76
N ALA A 30 30.09 24.00 10.31
CA ALA A 30 30.28 25.32 9.72
C ALA A 30 31.66 25.87 10.12
N CYS A 31 32.45 26.35 9.14
CA CYS A 31 33.34 27.51 9.27
C CYS A 31 33.89 27.95 7.90
N SER A 32 33.51 29.19 7.54
CA SER A 32 34.10 30.23 6.68
C SER A 32 35.28 29.96 5.73
N GLY A 33 35.17 30.58 4.55
CA GLY A 33 36.18 31.55 4.08
C GLY A 33 36.58 31.47 2.61
N GLY A 34 36.27 32.52 1.85
CA GLY A 34 37.15 33.07 0.81
C GLY A 34 36.71 32.91 -0.63
N ASP A 35 36.11 33.99 -1.16
CA ASP A 35 36.35 34.66 -2.44
C ASP A 35 36.67 33.81 -3.70
N ASP A 36 35.83 33.97 -4.73
CA ASP A 36 36.31 34.52 -6.02
C ASP A 36 35.13 34.96 -6.91
N ASP A 37 35.22 36.22 -7.33
CA ASP A 37 34.37 36.92 -8.29
C ASP A 37 34.47 36.32 -9.70
N ALA A 38 33.36 36.27 -10.43
CA ALA A 38 33.34 36.52 -11.88
C ALA A 38 31.93 36.87 -12.38
N ASP A 39 31.69 38.18 -12.39
CA ASP A 39 30.69 38.91 -13.17
C ASP A 39 30.76 38.57 -14.67
N ALA A 40 29.60 38.37 -15.29
CA ALA A 40 29.41 38.63 -16.72
C ALA A 40 27.92 38.86 -17.02
N THR A 41 27.43 40.00 -16.55
CA THR A 41 26.29 40.67 -17.18
C THR A 41 26.65 41.12 -18.60
N ALA A 42 25.85 40.72 -19.60
CA ALA A 42 25.94 41.27 -20.95
C ALA A 42 24.54 41.52 -21.51
N SER A 43 24.06 42.75 -21.28
CA SER A 43 23.02 43.40 -22.05
C SER A 43 23.62 43.93 -23.35
N MET A 44 23.05 43.55 -24.50
CA MET A 44 23.19 44.31 -25.74
C MET A 44 21.90 44.27 -26.56
N THR A 45 21.20 45.40 -26.54
CA THR A 45 20.29 45.87 -27.57
C THR A 45 21.04 46.08 -28.89
N ALA A 46 20.48 45.67 -30.03
CA ALA A 46 20.12 46.59 -31.12
C ALA A 46 19.64 45.90 -32.43
N THR A 47 18.65 46.56 -33.03
CA THR A 47 18.38 46.73 -34.47
C THR A 47 17.42 45.75 -35.15
N MET A 48 16.20 46.27 -35.39
CA MET A 48 15.26 45.77 -36.38
C MET A 48 15.80 45.92 -37.80
N THR A 49 15.73 44.86 -38.60
CA THR A 49 15.63 44.96 -40.05
C THR A 49 14.53 44.01 -40.50
N ALA A 50 13.50 44.57 -41.12
CA ALA A 50 12.36 43.83 -41.65
C ALA A 50 12.69 43.27 -43.03
N THR A 51 12.49 41.96 -43.22
CA THR A 51 12.25 41.34 -44.53
C THR A 51 11.21 40.23 -44.35
N ALA A 52 10.00 40.46 -44.87
CA ALA A 52 9.07 39.40 -45.26
C ALA A 52 9.77 38.55 -46.36
N THR A 53 9.61 37.24 -46.51
CA THR A 53 8.38 36.45 -46.62
C THR A 53 8.83 34.98 -46.66
N GLU A 54 8.13 34.05 -46.01
CA GLU A 54 7.60 32.82 -46.61
C GLU A 54 6.98 31.92 -45.53
N THR A 55 5.74 31.54 -45.78
CA THR A 55 4.85 30.68 -45.01
C THR A 55 5.35 29.23 -44.96
N SER A 56 5.57 28.69 -43.76
CA SER A 56 5.62 27.26 -43.49
C SER A 56 4.59 26.94 -42.41
N GLY A 57 3.68 26.00 -42.71
CA GLY A 57 2.55 25.63 -41.87
C GLY A 57 2.98 24.99 -40.56
N GLY A 58 2.64 25.65 -39.45
CA GLY A 58 2.66 25.03 -38.14
C GLY A 58 1.56 23.98 -38.04
N SER A 59 1.95 22.74 -37.80
CA SER A 59 1.05 21.68 -37.37
C SER A 59 0.49 22.06 -35.99
N MET A 60 -0.73 22.60 -35.96
CA MET A 60 -1.52 22.64 -34.72
C MET A 60 -1.98 21.22 -34.45
N THR A 61 -1.47 20.61 -33.39
CA THR A 61 -2.07 19.42 -32.78
C THR A 61 -3.53 19.76 -32.45
N PRO A 62 -4.53 18.98 -32.91
CA PRO A 62 -5.91 19.28 -32.62
C PRO A 62 -6.16 19.07 -31.12
N MET A 63 -6.75 20.09 -30.48
CA MET A 63 -7.31 19.94 -29.13
C MET A 63 -8.42 18.87 -29.17
N PRO A 64 -8.54 17.99 -28.17
CA PRO A 64 -9.62 17.01 -28.11
C PRO A 64 -10.99 17.70 -28.03
N SER A 65 -11.98 17.14 -28.73
CA SER A 65 -13.38 17.61 -28.70
C SER A 65 -13.98 17.49 -27.28
N GLU A 66 -15.02 18.25 -26.96
CA GLU A 66 -15.76 18.15 -25.67
C GLU A 66 -16.19 16.71 -25.33
N THR A 67 -16.52 15.88 -26.32
CA THR A 67 -16.85 14.46 -26.13
C THR A 67 -15.64 13.62 -25.71
N ALA A 68 -14.43 13.94 -26.18
CA ALA A 68 -13.19 13.26 -25.80
C ALA A 68 -12.66 13.76 -24.44
N MET A 69 -12.95 15.03 -24.08
CA MET A 69 -12.67 15.51 -22.71
C MET A 69 -13.64 14.93 -21.68
N GLY A 70 -14.92 14.72 -22.03
CA GLY A 70 -15.89 14.02 -21.16
C GLY A 70 -15.61 12.52 -20.98
N ASP A 71 -14.95 11.88 -21.95
CA ASP A 71 -14.52 10.48 -21.88
C ASP A 71 -13.28 10.30 -20.98
N MET A 72 -12.32 11.23 -21.04
CA MET A 72 -11.14 11.23 -20.15
C MET A 72 -11.47 11.48 -18.69
N THR A 73 -12.53 12.25 -18.37
CA THR A 73 -12.91 12.51 -16.96
C THR A 73 -13.50 11.30 -16.23
N LEU A 74 -13.89 10.25 -16.96
CA LEU A 74 -14.54 9.06 -16.39
C LEU A 74 -13.62 7.83 -16.37
N SER A 75 -12.50 7.89 -17.08
CA SER A 75 -11.54 6.79 -17.21
C SER A 75 -10.80 6.49 -15.90
N SER A 76 -10.62 5.20 -15.60
CA SER A 76 -9.72 4.70 -14.55
C SER A 76 -8.25 4.61 -14.99
N ASP A 77 -7.96 4.88 -16.26
CA ASP A 77 -6.63 4.79 -16.88
C ASP A 77 -6.03 6.17 -17.18
N THR A 78 -6.34 7.16 -16.34
CA THR A 78 -5.72 8.48 -16.39
C THR A 78 -4.48 8.55 -15.51
N GLY A 79 -3.57 9.50 -15.75
CA GLY A 79 -2.42 9.74 -14.90
C GLY A 79 -2.82 10.07 -13.45
N ALA A 80 -3.92 10.79 -13.24
CA ALA A 80 -4.48 11.05 -11.93
C ALA A 80 -4.97 9.78 -11.21
N ALA A 81 -5.66 8.88 -11.94
CA ALA A 81 -6.12 7.60 -11.40
C ALA A 81 -4.95 6.68 -11.03
N GLU A 82 -3.93 6.61 -11.89
CA GLU A 82 -2.70 5.84 -11.64
C GLU A 82 -1.92 6.40 -10.44
N LEU A 83 -1.76 7.72 -10.36
CA LEU A 83 -1.11 8.37 -9.22
C LEU A 83 -1.81 8.05 -7.89
N ARG A 84 -3.14 8.20 -7.85
CA ARG A 84 -3.92 7.91 -6.64
C ARG A 84 -3.81 6.44 -6.25
N ALA A 85 -3.94 5.52 -7.20
CA ALA A 85 -3.86 4.08 -6.93
C ALA A 85 -2.44 3.66 -6.50
N GLY A 86 -1.39 4.18 -7.14
CA GLY A 86 0.00 3.90 -6.77
C GLY A 86 0.35 4.38 -5.37
N LEU A 87 -0.09 5.60 -4.99
CA LEU A 87 0.08 6.09 -3.61
C LEU A 87 -0.76 5.28 -2.62
N THR A 88 -1.96 4.82 -3.01
CA THR A 88 -2.79 3.95 -2.18
C THR A 88 -2.04 2.67 -1.83
N HIS A 89 -1.49 1.98 -2.84
CA HIS A 89 -0.71 0.76 -2.67
C HIS A 89 0.47 0.96 -1.71
N LEU A 90 1.34 1.94 -2.01
CA LEU A 90 2.58 2.12 -1.25
C LEU A 90 2.34 2.55 0.21
N LEU A 91 1.36 3.42 0.45
CA LEU A 91 1.03 3.88 1.81
C LEU A 91 0.32 2.79 2.62
N GLN A 92 -0.56 2.01 2.00
CA GLN A 92 -1.21 0.90 2.69
C GLN A 92 -0.24 -0.24 2.99
N GLU A 93 0.62 -0.61 2.02
CA GLU A 93 1.73 -1.55 2.22
C GLU A 93 2.59 -1.13 3.43
N HIS A 94 2.92 0.15 3.55
CA HIS A 94 3.70 0.68 4.68
C HIS A 94 3.10 0.28 6.04
N VAL A 95 1.77 0.38 6.20
CA VAL A 95 1.10 0.05 7.46
C VAL A 95 1.19 -1.44 7.78
N TYR A 96 0.94 -2.32 6.80
CA TYR A 96 1.06 -3.76 7.00
C TYR A 96 2.50 -4.18 7.32
N LEU A 97 3.48 -3.65 6.60
CA LEU A 97 4.89 -3.94 6.84
C LEU A 97 5.38 -3.40 8.19
N ALA A 98 4.93 -2.20 8.59
CA ALA A 98 5.22 -1.65 9.90
C ALA A 98 4.65 -2.53 11.01
N ALA A 99 3.37 -2.92 10.91
CA ALA A 99 2.73 -3.81 11.86
C ALA A 99 3.41 -5.19 11.94
N ASN A 100 3.91 -5.71 10.81
CA ASN A 100 4.69 -6.94 10.78
C ASN A 100 6.01 -6.81 11.54
N ALA A 101 6.74 -5.72 11.32
CA ALA A 101 7.98 -5.45 12.02
C ALA A 101 7.76 -5.27 13.54
N THR A 102 6.72 -4.52 13.96
CA THR A 102 6.41 -4.35 15.38
C THR A 102 5.94 -5.65 16.03
N HIS A 103 5.13 -6.45 15.33
CA HIS A 103 4.72 -7.78 15.81
C HIS A 103 5.93 -8.70 15.97
N ALA A 104 6.83 -8.75 14.98
CA ALA A 104 8.06 -9.55 15.06
C ALA A 104 8.95 -9.10 16.22
N ALA A 105 9.11 -7.79 16.44
CA ALA A 105 9.86 -7.25 17.58
C ALA A 105 9.27 -7.65 18.94
N LEU A 106 7.94 -7.63 19.08
CA LEU A 106 7.23 -7.94 20.32
C LEU A 106 7.19 -9.44 20.63
N THR A 107 7.07 -10.28 19.59
CA THR A 107 6.94 -11.73 19.73
C THR A 107 8.26 -12.49 19.65
N GLY A 108 9.35 -11.82 19.25
CA GLY A 108 10.65 -12.44 19.00
C GLY A 108 10.71 -13.19 17.68
N GLY A 109 9.92 -12.76 16.69
CA GLY A 109 9.96 -13.25 15.31
C GLY A 109 11.15 -12.70 14.51
N ASP A 110 11.11 -12.87 13.19
CA ASP A 110 12.13 -12.36 12.27
C ASP A 110 11.98 -10.84 12.05
N PHE A 111 12.45 -10.06 13.03
CA PHE A 111 12.43 -8.60 12.96
C PHE A 111 13.30 -8.05 11.83
N ASP A 112 14.48 -8.65 11.59
CA ASP A 112 15.42 -8.13 10.60
C ASP A 112 14.85 -8.24 9.18
N GLY A 113 14.22 -9.37 8.84
CA GLY A 113 13.53 -9.54 7.57
C GLY A 113 12.32 -8.62 7.41
N ALA A 114 11.48 -8.50 8.45
CA ALA A 114 10.31 -7.61 8.40
C ALA A 114 10.71 -6.12 8.29
N ALA A 115 11.74 -5.70 9.01
CA ALA A 115 12.28 -4.34 8.94
C ALA A 115 12.95 -4.05 7.59
N ALA A 116 13.61 -5.04 6.97
CA ALA A 116 14.17 -4.90 5.63
C ALA A 116 13.05 -4.67 4.59
N ALA A 117 11.98 -5.47 4.63
CA ALA A 117 10.83 -5.28 3.73
C ALA A 117 10.18 -3.90 3.92
N LEU A 118 10.04 -3.42 5.17
CA LEU A 118 9.56 -2.06 5.46
C LEU A 118 10.48 -0.97 4.89
N ASP A 119 11.80 -1.15 4.94
CA ASP A 119 12.75 -0.19 4.36
C ASP A 119 12.72 -0.23 2.81
N GLU A 120 12.49 -1.38 2.19
CA GLU A 120 12.30 -1.45 0.74
C GLU A 120 11.04 -0.68 0.30
N ASN A 121 9.94 -0.75 1.05
CA ASN A 121 8.76 0.11 0.82
C ASN A 121 9.10 1.59 1.02
N THR A 122 9.89 1.92 2.03
CA THR A 122 10.38 3.28 2.31
C THR A 122 11.19 3.84 1.13
N VAL A 123 12.03 3.01 0.51
CA VAL A 123 12.75 3.36 -0.72
C VAL A 123 11.79 3.55 -1.90
N ALA A 124 10.81 2.66 -2.10
CA ALA A 124 9.83 2.79 -3.17
C ALA A 124 8.99 4.09 -3.06
N LEU A 125 8.57 4.46 -1.85
CA LEU A 125 7.90 5.75 -1.58
C LEU A 125 8.81 6.95 -1.90
N SER A 126 10.08 6.89 -1.48
CA SER A 126 11.07 7.92 -1.81
C SER A 126 11.27 8.07 -3.31
N GLU A 127 11.37 6.96 -4.06
CA GLU A 127 11.48 6.96 -5.52
C GLU A 127 10.22 7.53 -6.18
N ALA A 128 9.04 7.20 -5.67
CA ALA A 128 7.78 7.78 -6.15
C ALA A 128 7.76 9.30 -5.97
N ILE A 129 8.13 9.82 -4.80
CA ILE A 129 8.25 11.27 -4.55
C ILE A 129 9.35 11.90 -5.42
N GLY A 130 10.49 11.24 -5.55
CA GLY A 130 11.61 11.69 -6.38
C GLY A 130 11.25 11.77 -7.87
N SER A 131 10.40 10.88 -8.36
CA SER A 131 9.93 10.92 -9.76
C SER A 131 9.11 12.18 -10.09
N VAL A 132 8.52 12.80 -9.07
CA VAL A 132 7.70 14.02 -9.19
C VAL A 132 8.52 15.28 -8.91
N TYR A 133 9.28 15.28 -7.81
CA TYR A 133 9.95 16.48 -7.29
C TYR A 133 11.49 16.48 -7.46
N GLY A 134 12.05 15.44 -8.05
CA GLY A 134 13.49 15.24 -8.27
C GLY A 134 14.20 14.52 -7.13
N ASP A 135 15.40 14.02 -7.44
CA ASP A 135 16.21 13.17 -6.55
C ASP A 135 16.48 13.79 -5.17
N ASP A 136 16.71 15.11 -5.10
CA ASP A 136 16.95 15.83 -3.84
C ASP A 136 15.71 15.77 -2.92
N ALA A 137 14.51 15.91 -3.48
CA ALA A 137 13.27 15.81 -2.73
C ALA A 137 13.00 14.35 -2.30
N GLY A 138 13.27 13.38 -3.19
CA GLY A 138 13.21 11.95 -2.84
C GLY A 138 14.16 11.61 -1.68
N GLY A 139 15.40 12.09 -1.72
CA GLY A 139 16.39 11.89 -0.65
C GLY A 139 15.98 12.52 0.68
N ALA A 140 15.42 13.75 0.65
CA ALA A 140 14.91 14.41 1.85
C ALA A 140 13.69 13.67 2.44
N PHE A 141 12.78 13.20 1.58
CA PHE A 141 11.66 12.34 2.01
C PHE A 141 12.17 11.06 2.67
N LEU A 142 13.19 10.40 2.09
CA LEU A 142 13.73 9.14 2.62
C LEU A 142 14.27 9.29 4.04
N GLU A 143 15.00 10.36 4.33
CA GLU A 143 15.55 10.64 5.67
C GLU A 143 14.42 10.91 6.67
N LEU A 144 13.43 11.71 6.27
CA LEU A 144 12.28 12.06 7.09
C LEU A 144 11.43 10.80 7.40
N TRP A 145 11.13 9.99 6.39
CA TRP A 145 10.34 8.76 6.52
C TRP A 145 11.05 7.69 7.37
N ARG A 146 12.36 7.55 7.29
CA ARG A 146 13.08 6.64 8.20
C ARG A 146 13.02 7.12 9.65
N THR A 147 12.93 8.42 9.87
CA THR A 147 12.86 8.99 11.22
C THR A 147 11.54 8.63 11.91
N HIS A 148 10.39 8.70 11.23
CA HIS A 148 9.11 8.33 11.86
C HIS A 148 8.99 6.83 12.13
N ILE A 149 9.54 5.98 11.27
CA ILE A 149 9.66 4.55 11.53
C ILE A 149 10.44 4.33 12.82
N GLY A 150 11.53 5.07 13.03
CA GLY A 150 12.31 5.05 14.26
C GLY A 150 11.45 5.35 15.50
N PHE A 151 10.55 6.34 15.45
CA PHE A 151 9.68 6.65 16.58
C PHE A 151 8.63 5.56 16.87
N PHE A 152 8.10 4.88 15.85
CA PHE A 152 7.26 3.69 16.07
C PHE A 152 8.04 2.53 16.66
N VAL A 153 9.31 2.35 16.27
CA VAL A 153 10.21 1.36 16.88
C VAL A 153 10.47 1.70 18.35
N ASP A 154 10.75 2.96 18.69
CA ASP A 154 10.94 3.40 20.07
C ASP A 154 9.69 3.15 20.92
N TYR A 155 8.50 3.46 20.38
CA TYR A 155 7.23 3.17 21.04
C TYR A 155 7.04 1.67 21.28
N THR A 156 7.33 0.84 20.27
CA THR A 156 7.25 -0.63 20.36
C THR A 156 8.18 -1.17 21.44
N GLN A 157 9.42 -0.68 21.50
CA GLN A 157 10.39 -1.07 22.52
C GLN A 157 9.94 -0.64 23.92
N ALA A 158 9.38 0.57 24.05
CA ALA A 158 8.83 1.07 25.30
C ALA A 158 7.67 0.19 25.80
N ARG A 159 6.75 -0.20 24.91
CA ARG A 159 5.66 -1.14 25.25
C ARG A 159 6.19 -2.51 25.64
N ALA A 160 7.18 -3.05 24.93
CA ALA A 160 7.84 -4.31 25.29
C ALA A 160 8.50 -4.25 26.70
N ALA A 161 9.05 -3.10 27.06
CA ALA A 161 9.70 -2.87 28.36
C ALA A 161 8.72 -2.52 29.49
N GLY A 162 7.47 -2.16 29.17
CA GLY A 162 6.51 -1.60 30.12
C GLY A 162 6.92 -0.21 30.62
N ASP A 163 7.59 0.57 29.79
CA ASP A 163 8.05 1.92 30.09
C ASP A 163 7.08 2.95 29.51
N ASP A 164 6.04 3.28 30.27
CA ASP A 164 5.00 4.23 29.84
C ASP A 164 5.57 5.63 29.55
N ALA A 165 6.63 6.06 30.25
CA ALA A 165 7.23 7.37 30.02
C ALA A 165 7.96 7.43 28.67
N ALA A 166 8.69 6.36 28.30
CA ALA A 166 9.31 6.26 26.99
C ALA A 166 8.26 6.13 25.87
N ALA A 167 7.15 5.44 26.12
CA ALA A 167 6.04 5.35 25.16
C ALA A 167 5.39 6.72 24.93
N GLU A 168 5.15 7.49 25.99
CA GLU A 168 4.65 8.87 25.89
C GLU A 168 5.62 9.79 25.14
N GLU A 169 6.93 9.65 25.36
CA GLU A 169 7.96 10.41 24.63
C GLU A 169 7.96 10.07 23.13
N ALA A 170 7.93 8.79 22.78
CA ALA A 170 7.87 8.36 21.38
C ALA A 170 6.60 8.83 20.67
N ALA A 171 5.44 8.79 21.35
CA ALA A 171 4.19 9.33 20.82
C ALA A 171 4.26 10.85 20.59
N ALA A 172 4.89 11.61 21.50
CA ALA A 172 5.12 13.04 21.32
C ALA A 172 6.10 13.35 20.17
N ASN A 173 7.09 12.48 19.91
CA ASN A 173 7.97 12.62 18.76
C ASN A 173 7.24 12.36 17.43
N LEU A 174 6.31 11.40 17.39
CA LEU A 174 5.43 11.19 16.24
C LEU A 174 4.52 12.39 15.98
N ASP A 175 4.02 13.03 17.04
CA ASP A 175 3.26 14.28 16.95
C ASP A 175 4.09 15.39 16.27
N GLY A 176 5.33 15.59 16.73
CA GLY A 176 6.28 16.52 16.11
C GLY A 176 6.63 16.14 14.67
N TYR A 177 6.77 14.85 14.36
CA TYR A 177 7.02 14.38 13.01
C TYR A 177 5.93 14.79 12.03
N ARG A 178 4.64 14.69 12.41
CA ARG A 178 3.54 15.10 11.52
C ARG A 178 3.67 16.56 11.10
N GLU A 179 4.09 17.43 12.01
CA GLU A 179 4.33 18.85 11.73
C GLU A 179 5.51 19.06 10.77
N ASP A 180 6.61 18.32 10.96
CA ASP A 180 7.78 18.37 10.09
C ASP A 180 7.47 17.82 8.69
N PHE A 181 6.71 16.71 8.61
CA PHE A 181 6.23 16.13 7.36
C PHE A 181 5.28 17.07 6.62
N GLY A 182 4.33 17.68 7.32
CA GLY A 182 3.47 18.70 6.74
C GLY A 182 4.26 19.89 6.19
N ALA A 183 5.29 20.35 6.91
CA ALA A 183 6.16 21.43 6.43
C ALA A 183 6.95 21.03 5.18
N PHE A 184 7.48 19.81 5.15
CA PHE A 184 8.18 19.26 4.00
C PHE A 184 7.27 19.21 2.76
N ILE A 185 6.10 18.59 2.87
CA ILE A 185 5.14 18.47 1.75
C ILE A 185 4.68 19.85 1.28
N SER A 186 4.33 20.75 2.21
CA SER A 186 3.93 22.13 1.89
C SER A 186 5.04 22.95 1.22
N SER A 187 6.32 22.61 1.46
CA SER A 187 7.43 23.29 0.80
C SER A 187 7.61 22.85 -0.66
N ALA A 188 7.27 21.59 -0.97
CA ALA A 188 7.34 21.04 -2.32
C ALA A 188 6.07 21.35 -3.13
N ASN A 189 4.91 21.35 -2.47
CA ASN A 189 3.61 21.49 -3.10
C ASN A 189 2.77 22.61 -2.45
N PRO A 190 2.54 23.74 -3.14
CA PRO A 190 1.78 24.86 -2.59
C PRO A 190 0.27 24.61 -2.49
N ASN A 191 -0.25 23.54 -3.09
CA ASN A 191 -1.66 23.14 -2.97
C ASN A 191 -1.95 22.33 -1.69
N LEU A 192 -0.90 21.88 -1.00
CA LEU A 192 -1.01 21.11 0.24
C LEU A 192 -0.51 21.96 1.41
N SER A 193 -1.44 22.51 2.20
CA SER A 193 -1.03 23.29 3.38
C SER A 193 -0.43 22.38 4.44
N LYS A 194 0.63 22.85 5.11
CA LYS A 194 1.27 22.16 6.23
C LYS A 194 0.26 21.59 7.23
N ASP A 195 -0.65 22.43 7.73
CA ASP A 195 -1.59 22.06 8.78
C ASP A 195 -2.56 20.97 8.32
N ALA A 196 -3.04 21.02 7.06
CA ALA A 196 -3.91 19.98 6.51
C ALA A 196 -3.19 18.63 6.38
N VAL A 197 -1.93 18.63 5.93
CA VAL A 197 -1.13 17.40 5.83
C VAL A 197 -0.83 16.83 7.21
N ALA A 198 -0.50 17.67 8.19
CA ALA A 198 -0.24 17.22 9.56
C ALA A 198 -1.51 16.62 10.20
N GLU A 199 -2.67 17.26 10.01
CA GLU A 199 -3.97 16.79 10.52
C GLU A 199 -4.38 15.46 9.88
N GLU A 200 -4.16 15.30 8.56
CA GLU A 200 -4.43 14.07 7.82
C GLU A 200 -3.72 12.83 8.42
N LEU A 201 -2.55 13.04 9.05
CA LEU A 201 -1.76 11.96 9.63
C LEU A 201 -2.13 11.59 11.08
N VAL A 202 -2.98 12.38 11.75
CA VAL A 202 -3.44 12.07 13.12
C VAL A 202 -4.07 10.68 13.24
N PRO A 203 -5.10 10.32 12.44
CA PRO A 203 -5.73 9.01 12.58
C PRO A 203 -4.76 7.85 12.30
N HIS A 204 -3.82 8.02 11.37
CA HIS A 204 -2.79 7.03 11.09
C HIS A 204 -1.88 6.79 12.30
N VAL A 205 -1.37 7.86 12.92
CA VAL A 205 -0.51 7.72 14.11
C VAL A 205 -1.29 7.05 15.25
N GLU A 206 -2.49 7.54 15.56
CA GLU A 206 -3.29 7.01 16.67
C GLU A 206 -3.65 5.53 16.48
N SER A 207 -4.11 5.16 15.28
CA SER A 207 -4.48 3.78 14.96
C SER A 207 -3.29 2.82 14.97
N LEU A 208 -2.12 3.23 14.46
CA LEU A 208 -0.93 2.37 14.47
C LEU A 208 -0.35 2.20 15.89
N LEU A 209 -0.43 3.22 16.75
CA LEU A 209 -0.13 3.06 18.18
C LEU A 209 -1.08 2.07 18.85
N ALA A 210 -2.38 2.10 18.51
CA ALA A 210 -3.35 1.13 19.02
C ALA A 210 -3.05 -0.31 18.55
N VAL A 211 -2.58 -0.50 17.31
CA VAL A 211 -2.10 -1.80 16.81
C VAL A 211 -0.92 -2.29 17.65
N ILE A 212 0.08 -1.45 17.91
CA ILE A 212 1.25 -1.83 18.73
C ILE A 212 0.83 -2.17 20.16
N ASP A 213 -0.10 -1.42 20.75
CA ASP A 213 -0.64 -1.70 22.08
C ASP A 213 -1.36 -3.04 22.14
N ALA A 214 -2.20 -3.35 21.14
CA ALA A 214 -2.89 -4.63 21.02
C ALA A 214 -1.90 -5.79 20.82
N GLN A 215 -0.88 -5.62 19.97
CA GLN A 215 0.20 -6.59 19.78
C GLN A 215 0.95 -6.86 21.09
N ALA A 216 1.34 -5.81 21.83
CA ALA A 216 2.07 -5.95 23.09
C ALA A 216 1.21 -6.61 24.19
N ALA A 217 -0.11 -6.45 24.11
CA ALA A 217 -1.08 -7.09 25.00
C ALA A 217 -1.47 -8.52 24.59
N GLU A 218 -1.01 -9.01 23.43
CA GLU A 218 -1.50 -10.25 22.80
C GLU A 218 -3.04 -10.23 22.62
N ASP A 219 -3.60 -9.05 22.31
CA ASP A 219 -5.04 -8.85 22.11
C ASP A 219 -5.43 -9.19 20.65
N PRO A 220 -6.38 -10.13 20.42
CA PRO A 220 -6.91 -10.43 19.09
C PRO A 220 -7.49 -9.21 18.35
N ALA A 221 -7.83 -8.13 19.07
CA ALA A 221 -8.25 -6.88 18.45
C ALA A 221 -7.19 -6.25 17.52
N GLN A 222 -5.91 -6.67 17.61
CA GLN A 222 -4.84 -6.21 16.73
C GLN A 222 -5.20 -6.32 15.25
N TRP A 223 -5.98 -7.34 14.85
CA TRP A 223 -6.31 -7.56 13.45
C TRP A 223 -7.32 -6.55 12.93
N THR A 224 -8.40 -6.30 13.68
CA THR A 224 -9.38 -5.26 13.34
C THR A 224 -8.73 -3.87 13.35
N LEU A 225 -7.88 -3.59 14.34
CA LEU A 225 -7.14 -2.32 14.43
C LEU A 225 -6.15 -2.14 13.28
N LEU A 226 -5.51 -3.22 12.82
CA LEU A 226 -4.60 -3.18 11.67
C LEU A 226 -5.35 -2.82 10.39
N ARG A 227 -6.53 -3.41 10.18
CA ARG A 227 -7.40 -3.04 9.05
C ARG A 227 -7.85 -1.58 9.12
N GLU A 228 -8.21 -1.09 10.31
CA GLU A 228 -8.56 0.32 10.52
C GLU A 228 -7.39 1.25 10.19
N ALA A 229 -6.20 0.95 10.71
CA ALA A 229 -4.99 1.73 10.45
C ALA A 229 -4.63 1.78 8.96
N ALA A 230 -4.68 0.63 8.28
CA ALA A 230 -4.45 0.53 6.84
C ALA A 230 -5.55 1.25 6.03
N GLY A 231 -6.79 1.23 6.52
CA GLY A 231 -7.96 1.87 5.90
C GLY A 231 -7.90 3.40 5.85
N HIS A 232 -7.02 4.05 6.62
CA HIS A 232 -6.78 5.50 6.50
C HIS A 232 -5.96 5.86 5.25
N MET A 233 -5.13 4.95 4.76
CA MET A 233 -4.12 5.25 3.72
C MET A 233 -4.69 5.63 2.35
N PRO A 234 -5.83 5.08 1.87
CA PRO A 234 -6.46 5.56 0.65
C PRO A 234 -6.87 7.05 0.70
N HIS A 235 -7.23 7.58 1.89
CA HIS A 235 -7.54 9.01 2.03
C HIS A 235 -6.28 9.88 2.00
N ALA A 236 -5.23 9.46 2.71
CA ALA A 236 -3.93 10.12 2.63
C ALA A 236 -3.37 10.13 1.19
N ALA A 237 -3.51 9.01 0.47
CA ALA A 237 -3.16 8.88 -0.93
C ALA A 237 -3.94 9.85 -1.81
N LEU A 238 -5.24 10.00 -1.57
CA LEU A 238 -6.08 10.97 -2.28
C LEU A 238 -5.64 12.42 -2.03
N THR A 239 -5.35 12.78 -0.78
CA THR A 239 -4.86 14.11 -0.41
C THR A 239 -3.55 14.43 -1.13
N LEU A 240 -2.57 13.53 -1.08
CA LEU A 240 -1.29 13.72 -1.76
C LEU A 240 -1.44 13.75 -3.29
N ALA A 241 -2.20 12.81 -3.87
CA ALA A 241 -2.46 12.75 -5.30
C ALA A 241 -3.13 14.03 -5.81
N GLY A 242 -4.13 14.55 -5.07
CA GLY A 242 -4.83 15.78 -5.42
C GLY A 242 -3.91 17.01 -5.44
N GLY A 243 -3.03 17.12 -4.45
CA GLY A 243 -2.02 18.18 -4.44
C GLY A 243 -1.04 18.07 -5.62
N ILE A 244 -0.51 16.88 -5.87
CA ILE A 244 0.47 16.61 -6.93
C ILE A 244 -0.16 16.87 -8.31
N ALA A 245 -1.35 16.31 -8.58
CA ALA A 245 -2.05 16.51 -9.84
C ALA A 245 -2.43 17.98 -10.07
N ALA A 246 -2.84 18.70 -9.02
CA ALA A 246 -3.12 20.14 -9.13
C ALA A 246 -1.86 20.97 -9.45
N GLN A 247 -0.67 20.55 -9.01
CA GLN A 247 0.59 21.22 -9.32
C GLN A 247 1.11 20.85 -10.72
N MET A 248 0.86 19.62 -11.18
CA MET A 248 1.40 19.06 -12.43
C MET A 248 0.30 18.47 -13.33
N PRO A 249 -0.69 19.27 -13.76
CA PRO A 249 -1.86 18.77 -14.51
C PRO A 249 -1.52 18.23 -15.91
N ASP A 250 -0.39 18.64 -16.49
CA ASP A 250 0.08 18.12 -17.78
C ASP A 250 0.69 16.70 -17.66
N GLN A 251 1.16 16.33 -16.46
CA GLN A 251 1.75 15.01 -16.19
C GLN A 251 0.70 14.03 -15.65
N PHE A 252 -0.25 14.53 -14.87
CA PHE A 252 -1.32 13.74 -14.27
C PHE A 252 -2.66 14.23 -14.81
N ASP A 253 -2.97 13.80 -16.02
CA ASP A 253 -4.26 14.09 -16.66
C ASP A 253 -5.41 13.37 -15.93
N GLY A 254 -6.64 13.86 -16.13
CA GLY A 254 -7.83 13.34 -15.45
C GLY A 254 -8.11 14.03 -14.11
N ASP A 255 -8.93 13.39 -13.29
CA ASP A 255 -9.34 13.89 -11.98
C ASP A 255 -9.15 12.80 -10.92
N VAL A 256 -8.39 13.09 -9.86
CA VAL A 256 -8.15 12.15 -8.75
C VAL A 256 -9.43 11.83 -7.98
N MET A 257 -10.46 12.68 -8.08
CA MET A 257 -11.76 12.52 -7.43
C MET A 257 -12.81 11.87 -8.34
N SER A 258 -12.48 11.54 -9.61
CA SER A 258 -13.44 10.90 -10.50
C SER A 258 -13.86 9.53 -9.97
N GLY A 259 -15.06 9.07 -10.37
CA GLY A 259 -15.53 7.73 -10.02
C GLY A 259 -14.59 6.62 -10.51
N GLY A 260 -13.92 6.81 -11.66
CA GLY A 260 -12.91 5.88 -12.16
C GLY A 260 -11.65 5.83 -11.30
N SER A 261 -11.15 6.99 -10.87
CA SER A 261 -10.02 7.10 -9.94
C SER A 261 -10.34 6.51 -8.57
N GLU A 262 -11.56 6.76 -8.06
CA GLU A 262 -12.04 6.19 -6.79
C GLU A 262 -12.17 4.67 -6.87
N LEU A 263 -12.77 4.13 -7.94
CA LEU A 263 -12.89 2.69 -8.14
C LEU A 263 -11.52 2.01 -8.20
N ARG A 264 -10.58 2.55 -8.99
CA ARG A 264 -9.23 1.96 -9.12
C ARG A 264 -8.48 1.98 -7.80
N SER A 265 -8.51 3.10 -7.07
CA SER A 265 -7.87 3.24 -5.75
C SER A 265 -8.52 2.31 -4.71
N GLY A 266 -9.85 2.23 -4.68
CA GLY A 266 -10.59 1.33 -3.77
C GLY A 266 -10.32 -0.15 -4.04
N LEU A 267 -10.32 -0.58 -5.31
CA LEU A 267 -9.95 -1.95 -5.67
C LEU A 267 -8.49 -2.26 -5.32
N THR A 268 -7.58 -1.31 -5.54
CA THR A 268 -6.17 -1.44 -5.13
C THR A 268 -6.08 -1.70 -3.63
N ALA A 269 -6.73 -0.86 -2.82
CA ALA A 269 -6.71 -0.98 -1.36
C ALA A 269 -7.28 -2.32 -0.84
N LEU A 270 -8.38 -2.79 -1.42
CA LEU A 270 -9.02 -4.03 -0.97
C LEU A 270 -8.25 -5.27 -1.40
N LEU A 271 -7.68 -5.27 -2.61
CA LEU A 271 -6.89 -6.39 -3.13
C LEU A 271 -5.51 -6.46 -2.47
N ASP A 272 -4.84 -5.33 -2.22
CA ASP A 272 -3.59 -5.30 -1.44
C ASP A 272 -3.83 -5.85 -0.03
N GLU A 273 -4.85 -5.33 0.68
CA GLU A 273 -5.25 -5.83 2.00
C GLU A 273 -5.50 -7.34 1.98
N HIS A 274 -6.18 -7.86 0.94
CA HIS A 274 -6.43 -9.29 0.81
C HIS A 274 -5.14 -10.12 0.86
N VAL A 275 -4.11 -9.71 0.12
CA VAL A 275 -2.84 -10.44 0.06
C VAL A 275 -2.09 -10.37 1.40
N TYR A 276 -2.02 -9.20 2.04
CA TYR A 276 -1.38 -9.09 3.35
C TYR A 276 -2.12 -9.92 4.40
N LEU A 277 -3.45 -9.84 4.47
CA LEU A 277 -4.22 -10.63 5.44
C LEU A 277 -4.14 -12.13 5.17
N ALA A 278 -4.11 -12.57 3.90
CA ALA A 278 -3.95 -13.98 3.55
C ALA A 278 -2.57 -14.51 3.93
N THR A 279 -1.52 -13.77 3.65
CA THR A 279 -0.14 -14.14 4.01
C THR A 279 0.09 -14.07 5.53
N LEU A 280 -0.57 -13.15 6.23
CA LEU A 280 -0.56 -13.11 7.70
C LEU A 280 -1.29 -14.32 8.30
N ALA A 281 -2.48 -14.67 7.80
CA ALA A 281 -3.21 -15.83 8.28
C ALA A 281 -2.45 -17.14 8.05
N THR A 282 -1.85 -17.33 6.87
CA THR A 282 -1.02 -18.52 6.59
C THR A 282 0.23 -18.57 7.46
N GLY A 283 0.90 -17.44 7.67
CA GLY A 283 2.02 -17.32 8.60
C GLY A 283 1.64 -17.66 10.05
N GLU A 284 0.52 -17.13 10.55
CA GLU A 284 -0.06 -17.45 11.87
C GLU A 284 -0.37 -18.94 12.01
N ALA A 285 -0.96 -19.56 10.99
CA ALA A 285 -1.26 -20.99 10.97
C ALA A 285 0.01 -21.84 11.08
N LEU A 286 1.07 -21.49 10.36
CA LEU A 286 2.32 -22.24 10.33
C LEU A 286 3.11 -22.14 11.63
N ARG A 287 3.11 -20.97 12.29
CA ARG A 287 3.81 -20.78 13.57
C ARG A 287 2.97 -21.11 14.81
N GLY A 288 1.68 -21.40 14.63
CA GLY A 288 0.75 -21.71 15.71
C GLY A 288 0.38 -20.49 16.56
N GLY A 289 0.21 -19.33 15.93
CA GLY A 289 -0.26 -18.11 16.60
C GLY A 289 -1.76 -17.89 16.44
N ASP A 290 -2.20 -16.64 16.32
CA ASP A 290 -3.61 -16.23 16.27
C ASP A 290 -4.20 -16.34 14.85
N PHE A 291 -4.25 -17.57 14.34
CA PHE A 291 -4.85 -17.86 13.04
C PHE A 291 -6.32 -17.43 12.96
N ASP A 292 -7.10 -17.65 14.02
CA ASP A 292 -8.53 -17.36 14.03
C ASP A 292 -8.78 -15.85 13.86
N GLY A 293 -8.01 -15.00 14.54
CA GLY A 293 -8.09 -13.54 14.39
C GLY A 293 -7.68 -13.07 12.99
N ALA A 294 -6.56 -13.56 12.46
CA ALA A 294 -6.10 -13.20 11.12
C ALA A 294 -7.07 -13.68 10.02
N ALA A 295 -7.61 -14.89 10.16
CA ALA A 295 -8.60 -15.44 9.24
C ALA A 295 -9.94 -14.69 9.30
N ALA A 296 -10.36 -14.21 10.49
CA ALA A 296 -11.54 -13.36 10.63
C ALA A 296 -11.35 -12.02 9.90
N ALA A 297 -10.20 -11.36 10.08
CA ALA A 297 -9.87 -10.14 9.36
C ALA A 297 -9.86 -10.34 7.83
N LEU A 298 -9.29 -11.45 7.35
CA LEU A 298 -9.31 -11.83 5.93
C LEU A 298 -10.75 -12.02 5.40
N ASP A 299 -11.64 -12.64 6.19
CA ASP A 299 -13.04 -12.81 5.81
C ASP A 299 -13.81 -11.48 5.80
N GLU A 300 -13.51 -10.57 6.72
CA GLU A 300 -14.10 -9.23 6.69
C GLU A 300 -13.66 -8.43 5.45
N ASN A 301 -12.40 -8.55 5.01
CA ASN A 301 -11.95 -8.01 3.72
C ASN A 301 -12.68 -8.68 2.54
N THR A 302 -12.89 -10.00 2.60
CA THR A 302 -13.67 -10.76 1.61
C THR A 302 -15.11 -10.25 1.48
N VAL A 303 -15.74 -9.90 2.61
CA VAL A 303 -17.06 -9.26 2.63
C VAL A 303 -17.00 -7.87 2.00
N ALA A 304 -16.00 -7.05 2.32
CA ALA A 304 -15.85 -5.72 1.74
C ALA A 304 -15.65 -5.75 0.21
N LEU A 305 -14.84 -6.69 -0.31
CA LEU A 305 -14.71 -6.94 -1.75
C LEU A 305 -16.04 -7.35 -2.39
N SER A 306 -16.79 -8.24 -1.74
CA SER A 306 -18.11 -8.65 -2.19
C SER A 306 -19.10 -7.48 -2.25
N GLU A 307 -19.07 -6.58 -1.25
CA GLU A 307 -19.90 -5.38 -1.22
C GLU A 307 -19.51 -4.41 -2.33
N ALA A 308 -18.20 -4.24 -2.61
CA ALA A 308 -17.72 -3.44 -3.72
C ALA A 308 -18.22 -3.97 -5.07
N ILE A 309 -18.14 -5.28 -5.31
CA ILE A 309 -18.71 -5.92 -6.52
C ILE A 309 -20.24 -5.76 -6.56
N GLY A 310 -20.93 -5.95 -5.44
CA GLY A 310 -22.37 -5.78 -5.31
C GLY A 310 -22.85 -4.37 -5.60
N SER A 311 -22.05 -3.35 -5.29
CA SER A 311 -22.38 -1.95 -5.57
C SER A 311 -22.54 -1.67 -7.08
N VAL A 312 -21.87 -2.46 -7.92
CA VAL A 312 -21.91 -2.34 -9.39
C VAL A 312 -22.90 -3.34 -10.02
N TYR A 313 -22.88 -4.58 -9.54
CA TYR A 313 -23.56 -5.72 -10.19
C TYR A 313 -24.78 -6.26 -9.43
N GLY A 314 -25.07 -5.73 -8.24
CA GLY A 314 -26.19 -6.10 -7.38
C GLY A 314 -25.91 -7.30 -6.46
N ASP A 315 -26.85 -7.54 -5.54
CA ASP A 315 -26.72 -8.52 -4.44
C ASP A 315 -26.48 -9.97 -4.91
N ASP A 316 -27.07 -10.37 -6.04
CA ASP A 316 -26.87 -11.73 -6.58
C ASP A 316 -25.41 -11.94 -7.03
N ALA A 317 -24.81 -10.92 -7.66
CA ALA A 317 -23.40 -10.96 -8.06
C ALA A 317 -22.47 -10.90 -6.85
N ALA A 318 -22.81 -10.10 -5.84
CA ALA A 318 -22.10 -10.07 -4.56
C ALA A 318 -22.08 -11.47 -3.91
N GLY A 319 -23.24 -12.12 -3.80
CA GLY A 319 -23.34 -13.46 -3.22
C GLY A 319 -22.51 -14.50 -3.98
N ALA A 320 -22.55 -14.48 -5.32
CA ALA A 320 -21.75 -15.37 -6.15
C ALA A 320 -20.24 -15.12 -6.02
N PHE A 321 -19.82 -13.85 -6.00
CA PHE A 321 -18.42 -13.48 -5.75
C PHE A 321 -17.96 -13.97 -4.37
N LEU A 322 -18.77 -13.75 -3.32
CA LEU A 322 -18.42 -14.11 -1.95
C LEU A 322 -18.18 -15.62 -1.79
N GLU A 323 -19.01 -16.45 -2.42
CA GLU A 323 -18.85 -17.91 -2.41
C GLU A 323 -17.57 -18.34 -3.14
N LEU A 324 -17.33 -17.77 -4.32
CA LEU A 324 -16.17 -18.05 -5.14
C LEU A 324 -14.87 -17.63 -4.44
N TRP A 325 -14.84 -16.43 -3.86
CA TRP A 325 -13.69 -15.88 -3.13
C TRP A 325 -13.36 -16.65 -1.84
N ARG A 326 -14.38 -17.07 -1.08
CA ARG A 326 -14.12 -17.93 0.09
C ARG A 326 -13.54 -19.29 -0.29
N THR A 327 -13.92 -19.80 -1.46
CA THR A 327 -13.40 -21.08 -1.96
C THR A 327 -11.90 -20.98 -2.28
N HIS A 328 -11.43 -19.90 -2.92
CA HIS A 328 -9.99 -19.76 -3.22
C HIS A 328 -9.13 -19.58 -1.98
N ILE A 329 -9.64 -18.86 -0.98
CA ILE A 329 -8.97 -18.77 0.33
C ILE A 329 -8.82 -20.16 0.94
N GLY A 330 -9.86 -20.99 0.83
CA GLY A 330 -9.84 -22.39 1.26
C GLY A 330 -8.68 -23.19 0.64
N PHE A 331 -8.42 -23.02 -0.66
CA PHE A 331 -7.32 -23.71 -1.32
C PHE A 331 -5.94 -23.25 -0.85
N PHE A 332 -5.74 -21.96 -0.57
CA PHE A 332 -4.50 -21.50 0.06
C PHE A 332 -4.32 -22.07 1.48
N VAL A 333 -5.41 -22.20 2.24
CA VAL A 333 -5.38 -22.87 3.56
C VAL A 333 -5.02 -24.35 3.41
N GLU A 334 -5.58 -25.08 2.45
CA GLU A 334 -5.24 -26.47 2.17
C GLU A 334 -3.76 -26.63 1.77
N TYR A 335 -3.26 -25.75 0.89
CA TYR A 335 -1.86 -25.71 0.51
C TYR A 335 -0.94 -25.46 1.73
N THR A 336 -1.31 -24.51 2.58
CA THR A 336 -0.59 -24.20 3.84
C THR A 336 -0.54 -25.40 4.78
N GLN A 337 -1.67 -26.08 4.97
CA GLN A 337 -1.75 -27.29 5.80
C GLN A 337 -0.89 -28.43 5.22
N ALA A 338 -0.90 -28.59 3.90
CA ALA A 338 -0.08 -29.58 3.22
C ALA A 338 1.42 -29.30 3.41
N ARG A 339 1.85 -28.03 3.29
CA ARG A 339 3.24 -27.63 3.58
C ARG A 339 3.61 -27.87 5.05
N ALA A 340 2.72 -27.53 5.99
CA ALA A 340 2.93 -27.83 7.41
C ALA A 340 3.10 -29.33 7.69
N ALA A 341 2.42 -30.19 6.93
CA ALA A 341 2.48 -31.65 7.05
C ALA A 341 3.64 -32.28 6.25
N GLY A 342 4.33 -31.54 5.39
CA GLY A 342 5.30 -32.08 4.44
C GLY A 342 4.66 -32.99 3.38
N ASP A 343 3.39 -32.77 3.05
CA ASP A 343 2.63 -33.54 2.07
C ASP A 343 2.63 -32.85 0.69
N ASP A 344 3.68 -33.09 -0.09
CA ASP A 344 3.83 -32.51 -1.43
C ASP A 344 2.69 -32.89 -2.38
N ALA A 345 2.07 -34.06 -2.20
CA ALA A 345 0.97 -34.50 -3.04
C ALA A 345 -0.31 -33.70 -2.74
N ALA A 346 -0.59 -33.45 -1.46
CA ALA A 346 -1.71 -32.58 -1.07
C ALA A 346 -1.47 -31.12 -1.47
N ALA A 347 -0.23 -30.62 -1.37
CA ALA A 347 0.12 -29.28 -1.83
C ALA A 347 -0.10 -29.11 -3.34
N GLN A 348 0.34 -30.10 -4.12
CA GLN A 348 0.09 -30.13 -5.56
C GLN A 348 -1.41 -30.18 -5.90
N ALA A 349 -2.20 -30.96 -5.16
CA ALA A 349 -3.65 -31.03 -5.37
C ALA A 349 -4.33 -29.68 -5.10
N ALA A 350 -3.98 -28.99 -4.01
CA ALA A 350 -4.51 -27.65 -3.72
C ALA A 350 -4.09 -26.61 -4.79
N ALA A 351 -2.88 -26.75 -5.34
CA ALA A 351 -2.43 -25.89 -6.43
C ALA A 351 -3.21 -26.12 -7.74
N GLU A 352 -3.61 -27.36 -8.03
CA GLU A 352 -4.48 -27.69 -9.18
C GLU A 352 -5.90 -27.14 -9.01
N GLU A 353 -6.45 -27.17 -7.78
CA GLU A 353 -7.75 -26.55 -7.49
C GLU A 353 -7.72 -25.02 -7.66
N LEU A 354 -6.60 -24.35 -7.30
CA LEU A 354 -6.42 -22.91 -7.55
C LEU A 354 -6.29 -22.56 -9.04
N ASP A 355 -5.76 -23.46 -9.87
CA ASP A 355 -5.80 -23.29 -11.33
C ASP A 355 -7.24 -23.38 -11.86
N GLY A 356 -8.03 -24.33 -11.34
CA GLY A 356 -9.46 -24.42 -11.61
C GLY A 356 -10.22 -23.14 -11.21
N TYR A 357 -9.96 -22.63 -9.99
CA TYR A 357 -10.56 -21.39 -9.50
C TYR A 357 -10.28 -20.20 -10.44
N ARG A 358 -9.04 -20.03 -10.93
CA ARG A 358 -8.71 -18.92 -11.83
C ARG A 358 -9.57 -18.95 -13.10
N ALA A 359 -9.80 -20.14 -13.66
CA ALA A 359 -10.68 -20.31 -14.81
C ALA A 359 -12.14 -19.97 -14.48
N ASP A 360 -12.63 -20.39 -13.31
CA ASP A 360 -13.98 -20.08 -12.84
C ASP A 360 -14.18 -18.59 -12.56
N PHE A 361 -13.18 -17.92 -11.97
CA PHE A 361 -13.19 -16.48 -11.72
C PHE A 361 -13.19 -15.66 -13.01
N GLY A 362 -12.35 -16.04 -13.99
CA GLY A 362 -12.38 -15.44 -15.32
C GLY A 362 -13.74 -15.60 -15.99
N ALA A 363 -14.35 -16.78 -15.90
CA ALA A 363 -15.68 -17.03 -16.45
C ALA A 363 -16.78 -16.21 -15.73
N PHE A 364 -16.69 -16.08 -14.40
CA PHE A 364 -17.59 -15.25 -13.60
C PHE A 364 -17.55 -13.80 -14.07
N LEU A 365 -16.37 -13.19 -14.15
CA LEU A 365 -16.22 -11.80 -14.58
C LEU A 365 -16.68 -11.58 -16.03
N ALA A 366 -16.28 -12.44 -16.96
CA ALA A 366 -16.71 -12.37 -18.36
C ALA A 366 -18.24 -12.54 -18.54
N SER A 367 -18.89 -13.29 -17.64
CA SER A 367 -20.35 -13.43 -17.66
C SER A 367 -21.08 -12.17 -17.19
N ALA A 368 -20.47 -11.40 -16.28
CA ALA A 368 -21.02 -10.16 -15.75
C ALA A 368 -20.70 -8.96 -16.65
N ASN A 369 -19.56 -8.98 -17.35
CA ASN A 369 -19.06 -7.85 -18.12
C ASN A 369 -18.32 -8.30 -19.39
N GLU A 370 -18.86 -7.87 -20.54
CA GLU A 370 -18.36 -8.23 -21.88
C GLU A 370 -16.97 -7.67 -22.20
N ASN A 371 -16.48 -6.71 -21.41
CA ASN A 371 -15.12 -6.17 -21.54
C ASN A 371 -14.05 -7.10 -20.94
N PHE A 372 -14.44 -8.14 -20.21
CA PHE A 372 -13.50 -9.15 -19.70
C PHE A 372 -13.45 -10.37 -20.61
N ASP A 373 -12.23 -10.72 -21.02
CA ASP A 373 -11.95 -12.03 -21.60
C ASP A 373 -11.55 -13.00 -20.48
N LYS A 374 -12.30 -14.10 -20.34
CA LYS A 374 -12.11 -15.05 -19.25
C LYS A 374 -10.72 -15.68 -19.20
N ASP A 375 -10.09 -15.92 -20.35
CA ASP A 375 -8.79 -16.59 -20.42
C ASP A 375 -7.69 -15.57 -20.09
N THR A 376 -7.86 -14.32 -20.51
CA THR A 376 -7.00 -13.19 -20.14
C THR A 376 -7.02 -12.93 -18.63
N VAL A 377 -8.21 -12.90 -18.01
CA VAL A 377 -8.33 -12.74 -16.55
C VAL A 377 -7.68 -13.91 -15.81
N ALA A 378 -7.90 -15.15 -16.26
CA ALA A 378 -7.30 -16.32 -15.62
C ALA A 378 -5.77 -16.35 -15.73
N GLU A 379 -5.21 -15.84 -16.83
CA GLU A 379 -3.77 -15.69 -17.05
C GLU A 379 -3.18 -14.56 -16.19
N ASP A 380 -3.88 -13.43 -16.05
CA ASP A 380 -3.45 -12.28 -15.23
C ASP A 380 -3.20 -12.68 -13.76
N LEU A 381 -3.96 -13.64 -13.25
CA LEU A 381 -3.85 -14.12 -11.87
C LEU A 381 -2.72 -15.15 -11.64
N VAL A 382 -2.06 -15.65 -12.70
CA VAL A 382 -1.00 -16.67 -12.56
C VAL A 382 0.17 -16.18 -11.71
N PRO A 383 0.78 -15.00 -11.97
CA PRO A 383 1.89 -14.50 -11.16
C PRO A 383 1.50 -14.32 -9.70
N HIS A 384 0.29 -13.80 -9.44
CA HIS A 384 -0.21 -13.63 -8.08
C HIS A 384 -0.32 -14.97 -7.34
N VAL A 385 -1.01 -15.98 -7.90
CA VAL A 385 -1.13 -17.28 -7.24
C VAL A 385 0.25 -17.92 -6.98
N GLN A 386 1.17 -17.83 -7.94
CA GLN A 386 2.53 -18.35 -7.77
C GLN A 386 3.32 -17.63 -6.67
N SER A 387 3.21 -16.30 -6.60
CA SER A 387 3.88 -15.49 -5.57
C SER A 387 3.36 -15.82 -4.17
N VAL A 388 2.04 -16.03 -3.99
CA VAL A 388 1.47 -16.45 -2.69
C VAL A 388 1.95 -17.84 -2.29
N PHE A 389 2.06 -18.79 -3.23
CA PHE A 389 2.70 -20.09 -2.94
C PHE A 389 4.15 -19.93 -2.49
N ALA A 390 4.91 -19.03 -3.12
CA ALA A 390 6.29 -18.76 -2.70
C ALA A 390 6.35 -18.21 -1.27
N VAL A 391 5.43 -17.32 -0.88
CA VAL A 391 5.31 -16.84 0.50
C VAL A 391 5.05 -18.00 1.46
N ILE A 392 4.05 -18.84 1.17
CA ILE A 392 3.70 -19.98 2.05
C ILE A 392 4.85 -20.97 2.16
N ASP A 393 5.57 -21.24 1.06
CA ASP A 393 6.73 -22.13 1.06
C ASP A 393 7.88 -21.56 1.90
N ALA A 394 8.17 -20.25 1.77
CA ALA A 394 9.18 -19.56 2.57
C ALA A 394 8.79 -19.53 4.07
N GLN A 395 7.52 -19.27 4.38
CA GLN A 395 6.98 -19.33 5.74
C GLN A 395 7.13 -20.72 6.36
N ALA A 396 6.78 -21.78 5.61
CA ALA A 396 6.87 -23.16 6.07
C ALA A 396 8.33 -23.61 6.28
N ALA A 397 9.25 -23.07 5.48
CA ALA A 397 10.68 -23.28 5.63
C ALA A 397 11.33 -22.41 6.72
N GLY A 398 10.65 -21.34 7.16
CA GLY A 398 11.19 -20.37 8.11
C GLY A 398 12.26 -19.46 7.49
N GLU A 399 12.15 -19.20 6.19
CA GLU A 399 13.11 -18.37 5.45
C GLU A 399 12.77 -16.86 5.61
N PRO A 400 13.80 -15.99 5.72
CA PRO A 400 13.59 -14.56 5.95
C PRO A 400 13.10 -13.81 4.69
N ASP A 401 13.26 -14.39 3.50
CA ASP A 401 12.78 -13.80 2.24
C ASP A 401 11.25 -13.82 2.09
N GLN A 402 10.53 -14.50 2.99
CA GLN A 402 9.06 -14.48 3.05
C GLN A 402 8.48 -13.05 3.06
N TRP A 403 9.20 -12.09 3.65
CA TRP A 403 8.76 -10.70 3.74
C TRP A 403 8.88 -9.97 2.40
N THR A 404 9.98 -10.16 1.68
CA THR A 404 10.13 -9.62 0.32
C THR A 404 9.14 -10.30 -0.63
N LEU A 405 8.96 -11.62 -0.54
CA LEU A 405 7.97 -12.36 -1.33
C LEU A 405 6.54 -11.89 -1.06
N MET A 406 6.22 -11.50 0.18
CA MET A 406 4.92 -10.93 0.54
C MET A 406 4.66 -9.62 -0.20
N ARG A 407 5.69 -8.75 -0.30
CA ARG A 407 5.62 -7.52 -1.09
C ARG A 407 5.47 -7.80 -2.57
N GLU A 408 6.22 -8.76 -3.12
CA GLU A 408 6.08 -9.18 -4.52
C GLU A 408 4.65 -9.66 -4.81
N ALA A 409 4.06 -10.45 -3.91
CA ALA A 409 2.72 -10.96 -4.05
C ALA A 409 1.64 -9.86 -4.03
N ALA A 410 1.78 -8.88 -3.14
CA ALA A 410 0.90 -7.71 -3.08
C ALA A 410 1.11 -6.79 -4.30
N GLY A 411 2.35 -6.66 -4.79
CA GLY A 411 2.70 -5.84 -5.95
C GLY A 411 2.03 -6.23 -7.27
N HIS A 412 1.40 -7.41 -7.35
CA HIS A 412 0.56 -7.79 -8.48
C HIS A 412 -0.83 -7.11 -8.47
N MET A 413 -1.35 -6.75 -7.28
CA MET A 413 -2.72 -6.29 -7.10
C MET A 413 -3.05 -4.93 -7.73
N PRO A 414 -2.15 -3.93 -7.77
CA PRO A 414 -2.43 -2.68 -8.48
C PRO A 414 -2.73 -2.88 -9.98
N HIS A 415 -2.10 -3.89 -10.61
CA HIS A 415 -2.38 -4.21 -12.02
C HIS A 415 -3.76 -4.84 -12.18
N THR A 416 -4.08 -5.86 -11.37
CA THR A 416 -5.40 -6.48 -11.36
C THR A 416 -6.50 -5.47 -11.03
N ALA A 417 -6.28 -4.55 -10.08
CA ALA A 417 -7.20 -3.46 -9.76
C ALA A 417 -7.42 -2.53 -10.96
N SER A 418 -6.36 -2.19 -11.70
CA SER A 418 -6.45 -1.39 -12.93
C SER A 418 -7.30 -2.11 -13.98
N MET A 419 -7.02 -3.38 -14.26
CA MET A 419 -7.78 -4.18 -15.24
C MET A 419 -9.28 -4.23 -14.87
N LEU A 420 -9.59 -4.52 -13.61
CA LEU A 420 -10.97 -4.60 -13.12
C LEU A 420 -11.67 -3.23 -13.21
N ALA A 421 -11.02 -2.16 -12.75
CA ALA A 421 -11.58 -0.82 -12.81
C ALA A 421 -11.89 -0.41 -14.26
N SER A 422 -10.96 -0.65 -15.20
CA SER A 422 -11.14 -0.28 -16.59
C SER A 422 -12.28 -1.04 -17.27
N GLY A 423 -12.39 -2.35 -17.01
CA GLY A 423 -13.52 -3.13 -17.52
C GLY A 423 -14.87 -2.66 -16.96
N ILE A 424 -14.93 -2.39 -15.65
CA ILE A 424 -16.15 -1.94 -14.96
C ILE A 424 -16.59 -0.56 -15.46
N VAL A 425 -15.66 0.40 -15.53
CA VAL A 425 -15.92 1.76 -16.04
C VAL A 425 -16.38 1.71 -17.49
N ALA A 426 -15.74 0.89 -18.34
CA ALA A 426 -16.11 0.76 -19.74
C ALA A 426 -17.54 0.21 -19.95
N GLN A 427 -18.01 -0.64 -19.04
CA GLN A 427 -19.37 -1.19 -19.12
C GLN A 427 -20.45 -0.19 -18.68
N SER A 428 -20.16 0.63 -17.67
CA SER A 428 -21.14 1.52 -17.03
C SER A 428 -20.60 2.95 -16.82
N PRO A 429 -20.19 3.67 -17.89
CA PRO A 429 -19.54 4.98 -17.76
C PRO A 429 -20.41 6.01 -17.05
N ASP A 430 -21.74 5.97 -17.27
CA ASP A 430 -22.68 6.89 -16.64
C ASP A 430 -22.75 6.75 -15.10
N GLN A 431 -22.49 5.55 -14.55
CA GLN A 431 -22.49 5.34 -13.10
C GLN A 431 -21.32 6.07 -12.42
N PHE A 432 -20.17 6.12 -13.10
CA PHE A 432 -18.96 6.76 -12.58
C PHE A 432 -18.89 8.27 -12.90
N ALA A 433 -19.81 8.77 -13.72
CA ALA A 433 -19.99 10.20 -13.98
C ALA A 433 -20.78 10.93 -12.88
N ALA A 434 -21.73 10.25 -12.22
CA ALA A 434 -22.64 10.85 -11.26
C ALA A 434 -22.00 11.20 -9.90
N ALA A 435 -20.87 10.58 -9.54
CA ALA A 435 -20.14 10.88 -8.30
C ALA A 435 -19.61 12.34 -8.24
N MET A 436 -19.47 12.99 -9.40
CA MET A 436 -19.00 14.38 -9.52
C MET A 436 -20.01 15.45 -9.07
N GLU A 437 -21.33 15.16 -9.02
CA GLU A 437 -22.35 16.18 -8.74
C GLU A 437 -22.67 16.39 -7.25
N HIS A 438 -22.12 15.59 -6.33
CA HIS A 438 -22.47 15.65 -4.90
C HIS A 438 -21.31 16.03 -3.95
N GLY A 439 -20.13 16.37 -4.47
CA GLY A 439 -19.00 16.88 -3.70
C GLY A 439 -18.78 18.39 -3.87
N HIS A 440 -19.65 19.22 -3.31
CA HIS A 440 -19.43 20.67 -3.14
C HIS A 440 -19.66 21.12 -1.70
#